data_AF-A0A820Q1T7-F1
#
_entry.id   AF-A0A820Q1T7-F1
#
_cell.length_a   1.000
_cell.length_b   1.000
_cell.length_c   1.000
_cell.angle_alpha   90.00
_cell.angle_beta   90.00
_cell.angle_gamma   90.00
#
_symmetry.space_group_name_H-M   'P 1'
#
loop_
_entity.id
_entity.type
_entity.pdbx_description
1 polymer ?
#
loop_
_entity_poly.entity_id
_entity_poly.type
_entity_poly.pdbx_seq_one_letter_code
_entity_poly.pdbx_strand_id
1 'polypeptide(L)'
;TFESPHPKASSHIVMKHTNPVVPVLVGPQIPRKEREETSERYSRALLTLFVPWRSVHDLCALNQTWAEALEVQKPLISPASLKIIENMQLLHECKHDRDEHLRQVLV
;
A
#
# COMPACT_ATOMS: atom_id res chain seq x y z
N THR A 1 -12.45 -14.98 -13.40
CA THR A 1 -12.92 -16.35 -13.09
C THR A 1 -11.84 -17.31 -13.52
N PHE A 2 -11.70 -18.46 -12.86
CA PHE A 2 -10.67 -19.43 -13.25
C PHE A 2 -10.96 -20.02 -14.64
N GLU A 3 -9.91 -20.29 -15.40
CA GLU A 3 -10.03 -20.99 -16.69
C GLU A 3 -10.36 -22.48 -16.48
N SER A 4 -10.99 -23.11 -17.47
CA SER A 4 -11.48 -24.50 -17.44
C SER A 4 -10.49 -25.54 -16.88
N PRO A 5 -9.17 -25.52 -17.17
CA PRO A 5 -8.25 -26.52 -16.62
C PRO A 5 -7.92 -26.33 -15.12
N HIS A 6 -8.33 -25.23 -14.50
CA HIS A 6 -7.98 -24.96 -13.11
C HIS A 6 -8.83 -25.83 -12.15
N PRO A 7 -8.22 -26.55 -11.18
CA PRO A 7 -8.93 -27.48 -10.27
C PRO A 7 -10.09 -26.85 -9.48
N LYS A 8 -10.08 -25.52 -9.33
CA LYS A 8 -11.11 -24.76 -8.61
C LYS A 8 -12.13 -24.05 -9.51
N ALA A 9 -12.09 -24.26 -10.83
CA ALA A 9 -12.98 -23.57 -11.77
C ALA A 9 -14.47 -23.84 -11.50
N SER A 10 -14.81 -25.03 -11.01
CA SER A 10 -16.20 -25.40 -10.66
C SER A 10 -16.65 -24.94 -9.27
N SER A 11 -15.72 -24.60 -8.37
CA SER A 11 -16.03 -24.32 -6.95
C SER A 11 -15.80 -22.87 -6.53
N HIS A 12 -15.02 -22.09 -7.26
CA HIS A 12 -14.66 -20.73 -6.89
C HIS A 12 -15.06 -19.74 -7.98
N ILE A 13 -15.78 -18.69 -7.59
CA ILE A 13 -16.14 -17.56 -8.45
C ILE A 13 -15.42 -16.30 -7.97
N VAL A 14 -15.09 -15.42 -8.90
CA VAL A 14 -14.63 -14.07 -8.56
C VAL A 14 -15.86 -13.20 -8.49
N MET A 15 -16.19 -12.72 -7.29
CA MET A 15 -17.30 -11.79 -7.09
C MET A 15 -16.75 -10.38 -6.92
N LYS A 16 -17.29 -9.45 -7.72
CA LYS A 16 -17.07 -8.02 -7.50
C LYS A 16 -18.12 -7.53 -6.51
N HIS A 17 -17.69 -6.95 -5.40
CA HIS A 17 -18.59 -6.23 -4.51
C HIS A 17 -19.11 -4.97 -5.21
N THR A 18 -20.43 -4.78 -5.19
CA THR A 18 -21.09 -3.58 -5.76
C THR A 18 -21.04 -2.39 -4.80
N ASN A 19 -21.04 -2.66 -3.50
CA ASN A 19 -20.89 -1.64 -2.47
C ASN A 19 -19.40 -1.45 -2.12
N PRO A 20 -18.93 -0.20 -2.01
CA PRO A 20 -17.59 0.08 -1.51
C PRO A 20 -17.42 -0.47 -0.09
N VAL A 21 -16.31 -1.15 0.16
CA VAL A 21 -15.91 -1.62 1.49
C VAL A 21 -14.50 -1.13 1.78
N VAL A 22 -14.22 -0.80 3.04
CA VAL A 22 -12.87 -0.44 3.47
C VAL A 22 -12.16 -1.73 3.90
N PRO A 23 -11.07 -2.13 3.21
CA PRO A 23 -10.35 -3.33 3.59
C PRO A 23 -9.63 -3.11 4.93
N VAL A 24 -9.75 -4.10 5.82
CA VAL A 24 -8.92 -4.16 7.03
C VAL A 24 -7.63 -4.89 6.69
N LEU A 25 -6.51 -4.16 6.72
CA LEU A 25 -5.19 -4.75 6.47
C LEU A 25 -4.73 -5.52 7.70
N VAL A 26 -4.49 -6.82 7.54
CA VAL A 26 -3.96 -7.69 8.59
C VAL A 26 -2.46 -7.89 8.35
N GLY A 27 -1.63 -7.56 9.34
CA GLY A 27 -0.19 -7.75 9.27
C GLY A 27 0.61 -6.60 9.87
N PRO A 28 1.92 -6.53 9.56
CA PRO A 28 2.79 -5.43 9.98
C PRO A 28 2.25 -4.08 9.49
N GLN A 29 2.48 -3.04 10.27
CA GLN A 29 2.07 -1.68 9.91
C GLN A 29 2.81 -1.23 8.63
N ILE A 30 2.12 -0.49 7.77
CA ILE A 30 2.75 0.18 6.61
C ILE A 30 3.86 1.11 7.16
N PRO A 31 5.08 1.07 6.60
CA PRO A 31 6.17 1.91 7.07
C PRO A 31 5.89 3.41 6.85
N ARG A 32 6.55 4.29 7.61
CA ARG A 32 6.52 5.75 7.35
C ARG A 32 7.48 6.11 6.21
N LYS A 33 7.17 7.18 5.47
CA LYS A 33 7.98 7.64 4.33
C LYS A 33 9.38 8.15 4.70
N GLU A 34 9.52 8.79 5.86
CA GLU A 34 10.62 9.72 6.16
C GLU A 34 11.98 9.12 6.48
N ARG A 35 12.13 7.79 6.57
CA ARG A 35 13.44 7.18 6.84
C ARG A 35 13.96 6.49 5.61
N GLU A 36 15.22 6.73 5.28
CA GLU A 36 15.91 6.06 4.17
C GLU A 36 15.83 4.53 4.32
N GLU A 37 15.98 4.02 5.55
CA GLU A 37 15.84 2.59 5.88
C GLU A 37 14.43 2.01 5.65
N THR A 38 13.41 2.87 5.61
CA THR A 38 12.00 2.47 5.38
C THR A 38 11.50 2.83 3.99
N SER A 39 12.23 3.63 3.22
CA SER A 39 11.82 4.14 1.89
C SER A 39 11.47 3.01 0.92
N GLU A 40 12.32 1.99 0.80
CA GLU A 40 12.07 0.85 -0.09
C GLU A 40 10.84 0.04 0.36
N ARG A 41 10.68 -0.18 1.67
CA ARG A 41 9.54 -0.92 2.23
C ARG A 41 8.23 -0.13 2.09
N TYR A 42 8.29 1.19 2.28
CA TYR A 42 7.17 2.10 2.08
C TYR A 42 6.74 2.10 0.61
N SER A 43 7.69 2.27 -0.30
CA SER A 43 7.43 2.32 -1.74
C SER A 43 6.82 1.02 -2.26
N ARG A 44 7.38 -0.12 -1.84
CA ARG A 44 6.80 -1.44 -2.12
C ARG A 44 5.37 -1.58 -1.62
N ALA A 45 5.08 -1.12 -0.39
CA ALA A 45 3.74 -1.20 0.18
C ALA A 45 2.73 -0.36 -0.63
N LEU A 46 3.09 0.87 -0.99
CA LEU A 46 2.22 1.74 -1.79
C LEU A 46 1.96 1.18 -3.18
N LEU A 47 3.01 0.73 -3.88
CA LEU A 47 2.87 0.09 -5.18
C LEU A 47 1.94 -1.12 -5.12
N THR A 48 2.10 -1.97 -4.10
CA THR A 48 1.26 -3.17 -3.92
C THR A 48 -0.22 -2.83 -3.71
N LEU A 49 -0.51 -1.73 -3.00
CA LEU A 49 -1.87 -1.34 -2.63
C LEU A 49 -2.60 -0.49 -3.68
N PHE A 50 -1.86 0.36 -4.40
CA PHE A 50 -2.45 1.42 -5.23
C PHE A 50 -2.15 1.32 -6.73
N VAL A 51 -1.27 0.42 -7.14
CA VAL A 51 -1.03 0.12 -8.56
C VAL A 51 -1.65 -1.24 -8.88
N PRO A 52 -2.36 -1.42 -10.00
CA PRO A 52 -2.82 -2.74 -10.43
C PRO A 52 -1.65 -3.62 -10.88
N TRP A 53 -1.60 -4.88 -10.42
CA TRP A 53 -0.53 -5.82 -10.79
C TRP A 53 -1.04 -7.26 -10.85
N ARG A 54 -0.34 -8.10 -11.62
CA ARG A 54 -0.50 -9.56 -11.67
C ARG A 54 0.78 -10.28 -11.26
N SER A 55 1.93 -9.65 -11.46
CA SER A 55 3.24 -10.10 -11.04
C SER A 55 4.01 -8.97 -10.36
N VAL A 56 5.05 -9.32 -9.62
CA VAL A 56 5.94 -8.32 -8.99
C VAL A 56 6.60 -7.41 -10.04
N HIS A 57 6.83 -7.91 -11.26
CA HIS A 57 7.45 -7.15 -12.34
C HIS A 57 6.57 -6.03 -12.89
N ASP A 58 5.25 -6.10 -12.69
CA ASP A 58 4.33 -5.00 -13.03
C ASP A 58 4.53 -3.79 -12.09
N LEU A 59 5.03 -4.05 -10.88
CA LEU A 59 5.31 -3.03 -9.88
C LEU A 59 6.75 -2.56 -9.91
N CYS A 60 7.70 -3.49 -10.05
CA CYS A 60 9.12 -3.21 -9.96
C CYS A 60 9.94 -4.07 -10.93
N ALA A 61 10.60 -3.44 -11.89
CA ALA A 61 11.55 -4.10 -12.78
C ALA A 61 12.79 -4.61 -12.03
N LEU A 62 13.50 -5.59 -12.60
CA LEU A 62 14.67 -6.20 -11.95
C LEU A 62 15.83 -5.23 -11.72
N ASN A 63 15.91 -4.18 -12.51
CA ASN A 63 16.99 -3.20 -12.53
C ASN A 63 16.57 -1.84 -11.96
N GLN A 64 15.48 -1.78 -11.19
CA GLN A 64 15.03 -0.55 -10.54
C GLN A 64 14.75 -0.80 -9.05
N THR A 65 14.92 0.23 -8.24
CA THR A 65 14.52 0.23 -6.82
C THR A 65 13.01 0.46 -6.69
N TRP A 66 12.44 0.12 -5.53
CA TRP A 66 11.03 0.36 -5.28
C TRP A 66 10.71 1.86 -5.20
N ALA A 67 11.63 2.67 -4.69
CA ALA A 67 11.47 4.12 -4.65
C ALA A 67 11.40 4.73 -6.07
N GLU A 68 12.30 4.34 -6.97
CA GLU A 68 12.27 4.78 -8.38
C GLU A 68 10.98 4.34 -9.07
N ALA A 69 10.57 3.08 -8.86
CA ALA A 69 9.34 2.53 -9.39
C ALA A 69 8.10 3.33 -8.94
N LEU A 70 8.06 3.72 -7.67
CA LEU A 70 6.95 4.50 -7.12
C LEU A 70 6.89 5.87 -7.77
N GLU A 71 8.02 6.58 -7.92
CA GLU A 71 8.01 7.92 -8.53
C GLU A 71 7.55 7.88 -9.99
N VAL A 72 7.85 6.81 -10.74
CA VAL A 72 7.32 6.59 -12.10
C VAL A 72 5.82 6.33 -12.10
N GLN A 73 5.31 5.54 -11.15
CA GLN A 73 3.90 5.14 -11.09
C GLN A 73 2.98 6.19 -10.47
N LYS A 74 3.51 7.04 -9.59
CA LYS A 74 2.75 8.02 -8.80
C LYS A 74 1.88 8.97 -9.62
N PRO A 75 2.28 9.48 -10.80
CA PRO A 75 1.40 10.28 -11.66
C PRO A 75 0.20 9.52 -12.23
N LEU A 76 0.27 8.18 -12.27
CA LEU A 76 -0.81 7.31 -12.76
C LEU A 76 -1.78 6.90 -11.65
N ILE A 77 -1.41 7.14 -10.38
CA ILE A 77 -2.28 6.88 -9.24
C ILE A 77 -3.39 7.94 -9.21
N SER A 78 -4.64 7.48 -9.07
CA SER A 78 -5.79 8.38 -9.04
C SER A 78 -5.69 9.42 -7.91
N PRO A 79 -6.21 10.65 -8.09
CA PRO A 79 -6.20 11.67 -7.04
C PRO A 79 -6.84 11.22 -5.72
N ALA A 80 -7.91 10.43 -5.79
CA ALA A 80 -8.55 9.86 -4.60
C ALA A 80 -7.62 8.88 -3.86
N SER A 81 -6.87 8.05 -4.59
CA SER A 81 -5.88 7.14 -4.00
C SER A 81 -4.69 7.90 -3.43
N LEU A 82 -4.20 8.94 -4.10
CA LEU A 82 -3.17 9.82 -3.56
C LEU A 82 -3.59 10.46 -2.24
N LYS A 83 -4.85 10.89 -2.11
CA LYS A 83 -5.39 11.41 -0.86
C LYS A 83 -5.35 10.37 0.27
N ILE A 84 -5.62 9.10 -0.03
CA ILE A 84 -5.51 8.02 0.94
C ILE A 84 -4.04 7.83 1.37
N ILE A 85 -3.10 7.86 0.41
CA ILE A 85 -1.65 7.75 0.68
C ILE A 85 -1.19 8.91 1.60
N GLU A 86 -1.62 10.14 1.32
CA GLU A 86 -1.34 11.30 2.18
C GLU A 86 -1.90 11.11 3.59
N ASN A 87 -3.14 10.64 3.70
CA ASN A 87 -3.77 10.41 5.01
C ASN A 87 -3.06 9.30 5.81
N MET A 88 -2.54 8.27 5.15
CA MET A 88 -1.72 7.25 5.81
C MET A 88 -0.49 7.88 6.46
N GLN A 89 0.20 8.76 5.75
CA GLN A 89 1.37 9.49 6.27
C GLN A 89 0.98 10.46 7.41
N LEU A 90 -0.11 11.21 7.26
CA LEU A 90 -0.63 12.10 8.31
C LEU A 90 -0.96 11.35 9.60
N LEU A 91 -1.53 10.14 9.51
CA LEU A 91 -1.81 9.30 10.67
C LEU A 91 -0.52 8.94 11.44
N HIS A 92 0.59 8.70 10.74
CA HIS A 92 1.88 8.46 11.38
C HIS A 92 2.43 9.71 12.09
N GLU A 93 2.29 10.88 11.47
CA GLU A 93 2.70 12.17 12.04
C GLU A 93 1.91 12.46 13.31
N CYS A 94 0.58 12.40 13.27
CA CYS A 94 -0.25 12.64 14.45
C CYS A 94 0.03 11.66 15.59
N LYS A 95 0.29 10.38 15.26
CA LYS A 95 0.70 9.38 16.26
C LYS A 95 2.02 9.77 16.91
N HIS A 96 3.00 10.19 16.11
CA HIS A 96 4.31 10.60 16.61
C HIS A 96 4.20 11.81 17.54
N ASP A 97 3.48 12.86 17.14
CA ASP A 97 3.30 14.08 17.93
C ASP A 97 2.61 13.80 19.26
N ARG A 98 1.57 12.95 19.25
CA ARG A 98 0.89 12.51 20.46
C ARG A 98 1.84 11.75 21.39
N ASP A 99 2.58 10.78 20.86
CA ASP A 99 3.48 9.95 21.65
C ASP A 99 4.64 10.78 22.25
N GLU A 100 5.12 11.79 21.52
CA GLU A 100 6.13 12.75 22.01
C GLU A 100 5.56 13.67 23.10
N HIS A 101 4.35 14.22 22.90
CA HIS A 101 3.67 15.01 23.92
C HIS A 101 3.47 14.23 25.22
N LEU A 102 3.04 12.97 25.13
CA LEU A 102 2.85 12.10 26.30
C LEU A 102 4.16 11.87 27.07
N ARG A 103 5.30 11.75 26.38
CA ARG A 103 6.60 11.61 27.03
C ARG A 103 7.01 12.86 27.80
N GLN A 104 6.69 14.04 27.27
CA GLN A 104 7.03 15.31 27.92
C GLN A 104 6.18 15.61 29.16
N VAL A 105 4.95 15.07 29.23
CA VAL A 105 4.01 15.30 30.33
C VAL A 105 4.17 14.27 31.47
N LEU A 106 4.67 13.07 31.16
CA LEU A 106 4.86 11.97 32.12
C LEU A 106 6.26 11.93 32.77
N VAL A 107 7.15 12.85 32.40
CA VAL A 107 8.47 13.08 33.00
C VAL A 107 8.42 14.36 33.82
#